data_AF-A0A954R0K5-F1
#
_entry.id   AF-A0A954R0K5-F1
#
_cell.length_a   1.000
_cell.length_b   1.000
_cell.length_c   1.000
_cell.angle_alpha   90.00
_cell.angle_beta   90.00
_cell.angle_gamma   90.00
#
_symmetry.space_group_name_H-M   'P 1'
#
loop_
_entity.id
_entity.type
_entity.pdbx_description
1 polymer ?
#
loop_
_entity_poly.entity_id
_entity_poly.type
_entity_poly.pdbx_seq_one_letter_code
_entity_poly.pdbx_strand_id
1 'polypeptide(L)'
;PLDFLDALKLAAKHPRIMKWVINRSRRMATVVLTYTGEISRGTKRFFPEQDGMLVVGDTRLTNIFGAPPIREHTNISIGLCTNWGQLCFSAAWNRAAMTPEECEQFLSEYVARWQAWLVSVGT
;
A
#
# COMPACT_ATOMS: atom_id res chain seq x y z
N PRO A 1 -17.57 -2.61 4.01
CA PRO A 1 -16.31 -1.86 3.74
C PRO A 1 -16.44 -0.33 3.76
N LEU A 2 -17.58 0.22 3.30
CA LEU A 2 -17.88 1.67 3.36
C LEU A 2 -18.41 2.12 4.74
N ASP A 3 -19.03 1.23 5.50
CA ASP A 3 -19.58 1.52 6.83
C ASP A 3 -18.53 2.05 7.82
N PHE A 4 -17.26 1.64 7.65
CA PHE A 4 -16.16 2.14 8.47
C PHE A 4 -15.89 3.63 8.20
N LEU A 5 -15.86 4.04 6.94
CA LEU A 5 -15.58 5.44 6.57
C LEU A 5 -16.74 6.36 6.94
N ASP A 6 -17.98 5.88 6.80
CA ASP A 6 -19.16 6.66 7.18
C ASP A 6 -19.31 6.78 8.71
N ALA A 7 -19.03 5.71 9.46
CA ALA A 7 -18.97 5.76 10.92
C ALA A 7 -17.85 6.69 11.41
N LEU A 8 -16.71 6.73 10.72
CA LEU A 8 -15.57 7.58 11.05
C LEU A 8 -15.85 9.06 10.75
N LYS A 9 -16.55 9.37 9.64
CA LYS A 9 -17.07 10.72 9.35
C LYS A 9 -18.06 11.19 10.42
N LEU A 10 -18.91 10.30 10.92
CA LEU A 10 -19.86 10.63 11.98
C LEU A 10 -19.14 10.88 13.32
N ALA A 11 -18.16 10.04 13.66
CA ALA A 11 -17.37 10.17 14.88
C ALA A 11 -16.49 11.43 14.87
N ALA A 12 -15.96 11.85 13.71
CA ALA A 12 -15.16 13.06 13.56
C ALA A 12 -15.91 14.35 13.92
N LYS A 13 -17.26 14.36 13.85
CA LYS A 13 -18.10 15.50 14.27
C LYS A 13 -18.13 15.68 15.79
N HIS A 14 -17.70 14.69 16.56
CA HIS A 14 -17.71 14.71 18.02
C HIS A 14 -16.34 14.33 18.60
N PRO A 15 -15.48 15.33 18.91
CA PRO A 15 -14.08 15.10 19.29
C PRO A 15 -13.85 14.14 20.47
N ARG A 16 -14.76 14.13 21.45
CA ARG A 16 -14.70 13.23 22.60
C ARG A 16 -15.02 11.77 22.24
N ILE A 17 -15.96 11.56 21.33
CA ILE A 17 -16.33 10.23 20.81
C ILE A 17 -15.19 9.72 19.91
N MET A 18 -14.65 10.58 19.06
CA MET A 18 -13.48 10.26 18.22
C MET A 18 -12.29 9.80 19.08
N LYS A 19 -11.96 10.52 20.15
CA LYS A 19 -10.90 10.15 21.09
C LYS A 19 -11.14 8.77 21.73
N TRP A 20 -12.38 8.47 22.11
CA TRP A 20 -12.74 7.17 22.68
C TRP A 20 -12.66 6.04 21.64
N VAL A 21 -13.15 6.27 20.43
CA VAL A 21 -13.08 5.32 19.30
C VAL A 21 -11.63 5.05 18.92
N ILE A 22 -10.78 6.07 18.81
CA ILE A 22 -9.35 5.90 18.51
C ILE A 22 -8.65 5.10 19.62
N ASN A 23 -8.93 5.41 20.89
CA ASN A 23 -8.30 4.71 22.01
C ASN A 23 -8.77 3.26 22.16
N ARG A 24 -9.98 2.93 21.71
CA ARG A 24 -10.56 1.57 21.84
C ARG A 24 -10.39 0.75 20.57
N SER A 25 -10.33 1.40 19.41
CA SER A 25 -10.09 0.77 18.12
C SER A 25 -8.58 0.71 17.86
N ARG A 26 -7.95 -0.37 18.33
CA ARG A 26 -6.60 -0.78 17.88
C ARG A 26 -6.58 -1.20 16.38
N ARG A 27 -7.67 -0.97 15.64
CA ARG A 27 -8.06 -1.62 14.37
C ARG A 27 -8.43 -0.59 13.28
N MET A 28 -7.78 0.57 13.24
CA MET A 28 -8.15 1.65 12.32
C MET A 28 -7.37 1.69 11.01
N ALA A 29 -6.30 0.89 10.88
CA ALA A 29 -5.55 0.77 9.64
C ALA A 29 -5.89 -0.57 8.97
N THR A 30 -6.94 -0.58 8.16
CA THR A 30 -7.24 -1.74 7.28
C THR A 30 -6.12 -1.94 6.26
N VAL A 31 -5.44 -0.84 5.88
CA VAL A 31 -4.35 -0.82 4.91
C VAL A 31 -3.29 0.17 5.37
N VAL A 32 -2.03 -0.25 5.38
CA VAL A 32 -0.88 0.67 5.52
C VAL A 32 -0.24 0.84 4.14
N LEU A 33 -0.21 2.07 3.64
CA LEU A 33 0.52 2.43 2.42
C LEU A 33 1.88 2.99 2.81
N THR A 34 2.95 2.32 2.40
CA THR A 34 4.31 2.82 2.62
C THR A 34 4.97 3.11 1.29
N TYR A 35 5.31 4.37 1.04
CA TYR A 35 6.24 4.72 -0.02
C TYR A 35 7.67 4.50 0.50
N THR A 36 8.38 3.52 -0.05
CA THR A 36 9.75 3.18 0.37
C THR A 36 10.81 3.94 -0.44
N GLY A 37 10.40 4.84 -1.33
CA GLY A 37 11.32 5.60 -2.16
C GLY A 37 11.91 4.77 -3.30
N GLU A 38 13.05 5.24 -3.79
CA GLU A 38 13.87 4.52 -4.76
C GLU A 38 14.79 3.54 -4.02
N ILE A 39 14.66 2.24 -4.32
CA ILE A 39 15.37 1.19 -3.57
C ILE A 39 16.89 1.35 -3.66
N SER A 40 17.38 1.91 -4.77
CA SER A 40 18.79 2.27 -4.99
C SER A 40 19.36 3.15 -3.88
N ARG A 41 18.55 4.02 -3.24
CA ARG A 41 18.99 4.91 -2.16
C ARG A 41 19.27 4.17 -0.84
N GLY A 42 18.64 3.01 -0.64
CA GLY A 42 18.85 2.16 0.54
C GLY A 42 20.05 1.22 0.39
N THR A 43 20.53 0.99 -0.83
CA THR A 43 21.66 0.10 -1.11
C THR A 43 22.96 0.88 -1.15
N LYS A 44 23.96 0.50 -0.34
CA LYS A 44 25.31 1.10 -0.37
C LYS A 44 26.10 0.83 -1.67
N ARG A 45 25.52 0.10 -2.63
CA ARG A 45 26.17 -0.29 -3.88
C ARG A 45 25.46 0.39 -5.04
N PHE A 46 26.25 1.04 -5.91
CA PHE A 46 25.78 1.58 -7.16
C PHE A 46 25.71 0.42 -8.16
N PHE A 47 24.51 0.12 -8.62
CA PHE A 47 24.28 -0.90 -9.65
C PHE A 47 24.09 -0.18 -10.98
N PRO A 48 24.71 -0.65 -12.08
CA PRO A 48 24.55 -0.02 -13.38
C PRO A 48 23.11 -0.13 -13.89
N GLU A 49 22.72 0.87 -14.67
CA GLU A 49 21.43 0.92 -15.37
C GLU A 49 21.63 0.60 -16.84
N GLN A 50 20.68 -0.16 -17.40
CA GLN A 50 20.52 -0.31 -18.84
C GLN A 50 19.03 -0.16 -19.18
N ASP A 51 18.68 0.82 -20.01
CA ASP A 51 17.31 1.06 -20.48
C ASP A 51 16.25 1.23 -19.36
N GLY A 52 16.55 1.93 -18.26
CA GLY A 52 15.59 2.05 -17.16
C GLY A 52 15.52 0.82 -16.25
N MET A 53 16.48 -0.11 -16.31
CA MET A 53 16.50 -1.30 -15.46
C MET A 53 17.84 -1.45 -14.74
N LEU A 54 17.78 -1.87 -13.47
CA LEU A 54 18.97 -2.29 -12.73
C LEU A 54 19.56 -3.56 -13.31
N VAL A 55 20.86 -3.50 -13.59
CA VAL A 55 21.63 -4.63 -14.08
C VAL A 55 22.69 -5.02 -13.05
N VAL A 56 22.77 -6.32 -12.74
CA VAL A 56 23.85 -6.89 -11.92
C VAL A 56 24.47 -8.03 -12.73
N GLY A 57 25.64 -7.77 -13.33
CA GLY A 57 26.24 -8.70 -14.28
C GLY A 57 25.36 -8.85 -15.52
N ASP A 58 24.82 -10.04 -15.73
CA ASP A 58 23.88 -10.41 -16.80
C ASP A 58 22.40 -10.42 -16.34
N THR A 59 22.15 -10.11 -15.07
CA THR A 59 20.81 -10.18 -14.47
C THR A 59 20.14 -8.82 -14.46
N ARG A 60 18.84 -8.78 -14.78
CA ARG A 60 18.00 -7.57 -14.76
C ARG A 60 16.98 -7.65 -13.63
N LEU A 61 16.84 -6.57 -12.86
CA LEU A 61 15.79 -6.47 -11.84
C LEU A 61 14.46 -6.08 -12.51
N THR A 62 13.56 -7.04 -12.65
CA THR A 62 12.25 -6.83 -13.28
C THR A 62 11.19 -6.37 -12.29
N ASN A 63 11.13 -6.98 -11.10
CA ASN A 63 10.09 -6.72 -10.10
C ASN A 63 10.64 -6.81 -8.68
N ILE A 64 10.09 -5.99 -7.78
CA ILE A 64 10.31 -6.08 -6.34
C ILE A 64 9.02 -6.54 -5.67
N PHE A 65 9.05 -7.76 -5.12
CA PHE A 65 7.90 -8.34 -4.41
C PHE A 65 7.93 -8.10 -2.89
N GLY A 66 8.93 -7.37 -2.38
CA GLY A 66 9.04 -7.05 -0.97
C GLY A 66 7.92 -6.11 -0.53
N ALA A 67 6.98 -6.60 0.28
CA ALA A 67 5.96 -5.79 0.94
C ALA A 67 6.39 -5.47 2.39
N PRO A 68 6.00 -4.31 2.94
CA PRO A 68 6.31 -3.98 4.33
C PRO A 68 5.72 -5.02 5.28
N PRO A 69 6.41 -5.36 6.39
CA PRO A 69 5.93 -6.37 7.32
C PRO A 69 4.57 -5.99 7.90
N ILE A 70 3.68 -6.97 7.96
CA ILE A 70 2.35 -6.80 8.55
C ILE A 70 2.52 -6.73 10.07
N ARG A 71 2.18 -5.59 10.65
CA ARG A 71 2.14 -5.41 12.10
C ARG A 71 0.88 -6.02 12.67
N GLU A 72 0.90 -6.31 13.98
CA GLU A 72 -0.30 -6.75 14.69
C GLU A 72 -1.47 -5.81 14.37
N HIS A 73 -2.63 -6.40 14.04
CA HIS A 73 -3.86 -5.70 13.65
C HIS A 73 -3.84 -4.95 12.31
N THR A 74 -2.88 -5.22 11.43
CA THR A 74 -2.92 -4.79 10.02
C THR A 74 -3.43 -5.95 9.14
N ASN A 75 -4.46 -5.72 8.33
CA ASN A 75 -4.99 -6.76 7.44
C ASN A 75 -4.28 -6.78 6.08
N ILE A 76 -3.92 -5.61 5.55
CA ILE A 76 -3.18 -5.46 4.30
C ILE A 76 -2.08 -4.42 4.46
N SER A 77 -0.90 -4.70 3.94
CA SER A 77 0.25 -3.81 3.85
C SER A 77 0.60 -3.65 2.38
N ILE A 78 0.60 -2.41 1.87
CA ILE A 78 0.93 -2.09 0.49
C ILE A 78 2.23 -1.28 0.47
N GLY A 79 3.23 -1.80 -0.23
CA GLY A 79 4.46 -1.11 -0.55
C GLY A 79 4.35 -0.45 -1.92
N LEU A 80 4.73 0.83 -1.99
CA LEU A 80 5.01 1.54 -3.23
C LEU A 80 6.49 1.84 -3.29
N CYS A 81 7.13 1.44 -4.37
CA CYS A 81 8.50 1.85 -4.64
C CYS A 81 8.63 2.24 -6.11
N THR A 82 9.60 3.08 -6.39
CA THR A 82 10.00 3.36 -7.76
C THR A 82 11.23 2.54 -8.06
N ASN A 83 11.18 1.76 -9.13
CA ASN A 83 12.31 1.04 -9.68
C ASN A 83 12.55 1.59 -11.09
N TRP A 84 13.54 2.49 -11.21
CA TRP A 84 14.07 3.01 -12.47
C TRP A 84 13.03 3.42 -13.52
N GLY A 85 12.16 4.36 -13.12
CA GLY A 85 11.13 4.93 -13.99
C GLY A 85 9.81 4.16 -13.99
N GLN A 86 9.74 3.00 -13.34
CA GLN A 86 8.50 2.26 -13.11
C GLN A 86 8.04 2.38 -11.66
N LEU A 87 6.73 2.48 -11.46
CA LEU A 87 6.11 2.40 -10.14
C LEU A 87 5.79 0.92 -9.85
N CYS A 88 6.45 0.35 -8.85
CA CYS A 88 6.23 -1.01 -8.41
C CYS A 88 5.31 -1.03 -7.18
N PHE A 89 4.33 -1.92 -7.23
CA PHE A 89 3.38 -2.16 -6.16
C PHE A 89 3.60 -3.57 -5.60
N SER A 90 3.72 -3.67 -4.29
CA SER A 90 3.78 -4.95 -3.58
C SER A 90 2.73 -4.95 -2.47
N ALA A 91 2.14 -6.11 -2.19
CA ALA A 91 1.17 -6.23 -1.11
C ALA A 91 1.42 -7.50 -0.30
N ALA A 92 1.26 -7.39 1.01
CA ALA A 92 1.16 -8.53 1.93
C ALA A 92 -0.14 -8.42 2.70
N TRP A 93 -0.78 -9.56 2.98
CA TRP A 93 -2.03 -9.60 3.74
C TRP A 93 -1.98 -10.64 4.87
N ASN A 94 -2.83 -10.42 5.87
CA ASN A 94 -3.02 -11.33 6.98
C ASN A 94 -3.82 -12.54 6.50
N ARG A 95 -3.13 -13.65 6.24
CA ARG A 95 -3.73 -14.90 5.75
C ARG A 95 -4.72 -15.55 6.72
N ALA A 96 -4.69 -15.18 8.01
CA ALA A 96 -5.67 -15.64 8.99
C ALA A 96 -6.99 -14.85 8.94
N ALA A 97 -6.98 -13.66 8.31
CA ALA A 97 -8.13 -12.76 8.24
C ALA A 97 -8.71 -12.62 6.83
N MET A 98 -7.92 -12.92 5.78
CA MET A 98 -8.35 -12.80 4.39
C MET A 98 -7.80 -13.93 3.52
N THR A 99 -8.64 -14.44 2.63
CA THR A 99 -8.21 -15.38 1.58
C THR A 99 -7.42 -14.66 0.48
N PRO A 100 -6.66 -15.39 -0.36
CA PRO A 100 -6.02 -14.80 -1.53
C PRO A 100 -7.00 -14.09 -2.48
N GLU A 101 -8.19 -14.65 -2.68
CA GLU A 101 -9.23 -14.13 -3.58
C GLU A 101 -9.81 -12.82 -3.03
N GLU A 102 -10.05 -12.74 -1.72
CA GLU A 102 -10.49 -11.50 -1.05
C GLU A 102 -9.43 -10.40 -1.15
N CYS A 103 -8.15 -10.77 -1.06
CA CYS A 103 -7.04 -9.84 -1.23
C CYS A 103 -6.96 -9.32 -2.68
N GLU A 104 -7.10 -10.21 -3.67
CA GLU A 104 -7.12 -9.85 -5.10
C GLU A 104 -8.31 -8.94 -5.42
N GLN A 105 -9.49 -9.25 -4.90
CA GLN A 105 -10.69 -8.42 -5.05
C GLN A 105 -10.47 -7.03 -4.43
N PHE A 106 -9.88 -6.97 -3.22
CA PHE A 106 -9.54 -5.72 -2.56
C PHE A 106 -8.60 -4.86 -3.42
N LEU A 107 -7.51 -5.45 -3.94
CA LEU A 107 -6.53 -4.74 -4.76
C LEU A 107 -7.14 -4.24 -6.07
N SER A 108 -7.99 -5.05 -6.71
CA SER A 108 -8.70 -4.69 -7.94
C SER A 108 -9.62 -3.49 -7.73
N GLU A 109 -10.41 -3.51 -6.66
CA GLU A 109 -11.29 -2.40 -6.29
C GLU A 109 -10.50 -1.13 -5.93
N TYR A 110 -9.35 -1.29 -5.24
CA TYR A 110 -8.47 -0.18 -4.90
C TYR A 110 -7.94 0.51 -6.17
N VAL A 111 -7.45 -0.25 -7.15
CA VAL A 111 -6.97 0.28 -8.44
C VAL A 111 -8.10 0.95 -9.21
N ALA A 112 -9.27 0.31 -9.31
CA ALA A 112 -10.42 0.86 -10.02
C ALA A 112 -10.86 2.22 -9.45
N ARG A 113 -10.87 2.38 -8.12
CA ARG A 113 -11.20 3.65 -7.46
C ARG A 113 -10.17 4.74 -7.73
N TRP A 114 -8.89 4.40 -7.75
CA TRP A 114 -7.83 5.36 -8.10
C TRP A 114 -7.94 5.82 -9.56
N GLN A 115 -8.23 4.90 -10.48
CA GLN A 115 -8.45 5.25 -11.89
C GLN A 115 -9.67 6.16 -12.06
N ALA A 116 -10.79 5.84 -11.40
CA ALA A 116 -11.98 6.67 -11.41
C ALA A 116 -11.72 8.07 -10.83
N TRP A 117 -10.96 8.16 -9.74
CA TRP A 117 -10.55 9.44 -9.16
C TRP A 117 -9.68 10.24 -10.14
N LEU A 118 -8.66 9.65 -10.76
CA LEU A 118 -7.81 10.34 -11.75
C LEU A 118 -8.63 10.94 -12.89
N VAL A 119 -9.62 10.22 -13.40
CA VAL A 119 -10.55 10.76 -14.42
C VAL A 119 -11.32 11.97 -13.89
N SER A 120 -11.78 11.93 -12.63
CA SER A 120 -12.55 13.02 -12.03
C SER A 120 -11.75 14.29 -11.73
N VAL A 121 -10.44 14.18 -11.51
CA VAL A 121 -9.55 15.32 -11.18
C VAL A 121 -8.80 15.83 -12.42
N GLY A 122 -8.73 15.05 -13.49
CA GLY A 122 -8.15 15.43 -14.79
C GLY A 122 -9.06 16.24 -15.71
N THR A 123 -10.18 16.76 -15.19
CA THR A 123 -11.11 17.73 -15.80
C THR A 123 -11.12 19.02 -15.00
#